data_AF-A0A8H7LF24-F1
#
_entry.id   AF-A0A8H7LF24-F1
#
_cell.length_a   1.000
_cell.length_b   1.000
_cell.length_c   1.000
_cell.angle_alpha   90.00
_cell.angle_beta   90.00
_cell.angle_gamma   90.00
#
_symmetry.space_group_name_H-M   'P 1'
#
loop_
_entity.id
_entity.type
_entity.pdbx_description
1 polymer ?
#
loop_
_entity_poly.entity_id
_entity_poly.type
_entity_poly.pdbx_seq_one_letter_code
_entity_poly.pdbx_strand_id
1 'polypeptide(L)'
;MSIVYFDLSSNGEQKGRVVFKLYNDVVPKTAENFRALCTGEKGRSKTSGKLLSYRGCSFHRVIENFMCQGGDFTDGTGTGGESIYGAKFEDENFNLTHDKPFLLSMANAGPNTNGLQFFITTVPTPHLNGKHVVFGEVIQGKSVVRQLERCEKGANDKPKEIWIISECGELPLDYKPETARVDDGTGDIYEAVLADDDKIDQAHPESGKKAVSFAVDALAFPEIDAKTTAKAHYRSGSGYLLLKDEDNAQKAFNEAHRLSPEDAAIIKGLKDVKLLAQQRAAKQKKAMSKFFN
;
A
#
# COMPACT_ATOMS: atom_id res chain seq x y z
N MET A 1 10.28 -8.69 -18.01
CA MET A 1 9.80 -8.09 -16.75
C MET A 1 9.68 -9.23 -15.75
N SER A 2 10.24 -9.07 -14.55
CA SER A 2 10.14 -10.08 -13.49
C SER A 2 8.98 -9.74 -12.56
N ILE A 3 8.34 -10.77 -12.03
CA ILE A 3 7.28 -10.65 -11.03
C ILE A 3 7.79 -11.30 -9.76
N VAL A 4 7.79 -10.57 -8.64
CA VAL A 4 8.27 -11.07 -7.35
C VAL A 4 7.22 -10.84 -6.28
N TYR A 5 7.31 -11.55 -5.17
CA TYR A 5 6.35 -11.44 -4.09
C TYR A 5 7.00 -11.40 -2.71
N PHE A 6 6.28 -10.80 -1.77
CA PHE A 6 6.49 -10.88 -0.33
C PHE A 6 5.23 -11.39 0.35
N ASP A 7 5.35 -12.38 1.22
CA ASP A 7 4.32 -12.74 2.20
C ASP A 7 4.63 -12.05 3.52
N LEU A 8 3.77 -11.09 3.89
CA LEU A 8 3.97 -10.26 5.07
C LEU A 8 3.26 -10.83 6.28
N SER A 9 3.96 -10.85 7.40
CA SER A 9 3.40 -11.18 8.72
C SER A 9 3.66 -10.03 9.70
N SER A 10 2.77 -9.87 10.67
CA SER A 10 2.95 -8.95 11.80
C SER A 10 2.78 -9.72 13.10
N ASN A 11 3.77 -9.66 13.99
CA ASN A 11 3.77 -10.40 15.27
C ASN A 11 3.45 -11.90 15.15
N GLY A 12 3.86 -12.52 14.03
CA GLY A 12 3.61 -13.94 13.72
C GLY A 12 2.28 -14.23 13.04
N GLU A 13 1.38 -13.25 12.89
CA GLU A 13 0.12 -13.38 12.17
C GLU A 13 0.32 -13.03 10.68
N GLN A 14 -0.15 -13.90 9.79
CA GLN A 14 -0.09 -13.67 8.34
C GLN A 14 -1.05 -12.54 7.92
N LYS A 15 -0.51 -11.49 7.29
CA LYS A 15 -1.27 -10.32 6.82
C LYS A 15 -1.60 -10.40 5.32
N GLY A 16 -0.75 -11.07 4.55
CA GLY A 16 -1.03 -11.43 3.16
C GLY A 16 0.13 -11.19 2.22
N ARG A 17 -0.10 -11.53 0.95
CA ARG A 17 0.89 -11.40 -0.13
C ARG A 17 0.84 -10.01 -0.78
N VAL A 18 2.03 -9.48 -1.05
CA VAL A 18 2.26 -8.31 -1.90
C VAL A 18 3.06 -8.77 -3.11
N VAL A 19 2.58 -8.46 -4.32
CA VAL A 19 3.23 -8.83 -5.58
C VAL A 19 3.71 -7.57 -6.28
N PHE A 20 4.94 -7.61 -6.77
CA PHE A 20 5.60 -6.51 -7.45
C PHE A 20 5.90 -6.88 -8.89
N LYS A 21 5.69 -5.91 -9.78
CA LYS A 21 6.24 -5.92 -11.13
C LYS A 21 7.54 -5.11 -11.14
N LEU A 22 8.61 -5.69 -11.67
CA LEU A 22 9.91 -5.02 -11.80
C LEU A 22 10.13 -4.51 -13.23
N TYR A 23 10.72 -3.32 -13.35
CA TYR A 23 10.98 -2.63 -14.62
C TYR A 23 12.33 -3.02 -15.22
N ASN A 24 12.51 -4.32 -15.51
CA ASN A 24 13.77 -4.88 -16.02
C ASN A 24 14.27 -4.22 -17.32
N ASP A 25 13.36 -3.63 -18.10
CA ASP A 25 13.62 -2.94 -19.36
C ASP A 25 14.14 -1.50 -19.17
N VAL A 26 13.83 -0.87 -18.03
CA VAL A 26 14.24 0.50 -17.72
C VAL A 26 15.45 0.52 -16.80
N VAL A 27 15.49 -0.37 -15.81
CA VAL A 27 16.53 -0.45 -14.77
C VAL A 27 16.94 -1.91 -14.51
N PRO A 28 17.53 -2.61 -15.50
CA PRO A 28 17.88 -4.03 -15.40
C PRO A 28 18.75 -4.37 -14.20
N LYS A 29 19.74 -3.54 -13.85
CA LYS A 29 20.67 -3.82 -12.75
C LYS A 29 19.96 -3.73 -11.40
N THR A 30 19.13 -2.71 -11.22
CA THR A 30 18.36 -2.48 -10.00
C THR A 30 17.28 -3.56 -9.83
N ALA A 31 16.57 -3.89 -10.91
CA ALA A 31 15.57 -4.95 -10.92
C ALA A 31 16.18 -6.33 -10.60
N GLU A 32 17.32 -6.69 -11.22
CA GLU A 32 18.01 -7.96 -10.95
C GLU A 32 18.51 -8.06 -9.50
N ASN A 33 18.99 -6.96 -8.92
CA ASN A 33 19.36 -6.92 -7.50
C ASN A 33 18.18 -7.29 -6.61
N PHE A 34 17.03 -6.62 -6.79
CA PHE A 34 15.85 -6.87 -5.97
C PHE A 34 15.29 -8.29 -6.19
N ARG A 35 15.21 -8.75 -7.44
CA ARG A 35 14.74 -10.10 -7.79
C ARG A 35 15.59 -11.18 -7.15
N ALA A 36 16.91 -11.08 -7.28
CA ALA A 36 17.84 -12.04 -6.70
C ALA A 36 17.82 -12.06 -5.17
N LEU A 37 17.55 -10.91 -4.52
CA LEU A 37 17.33 -10.83 -3.07
C LEU A 37 15.96 -11.41 -2.67
N CYS A 38 14.95 -11.40 -3.54
CA CYS A 38 13.70 -12.13 -3.30
C CYS A 38 13.92 -13.65 -3.36
N THR A 39 14.72 -14.16 -4.30
CA THR A 39 14.96 -15.60 -4.45
C THR A 39 16.01 -16.15 -3.50
N GLY A 40 16.97 -15.33 -3.06
CA GLY A 40 18.11 -15.77 -2.26
C GLY A 40 19.16 -16.56 -3.05
N GLU A 41 19.06 -16.61 -4.38
CA GLU A 41 19.87 -17.49 -5.23
C GLU A 41 21.37 -17.16 -5.23
N LYS A 42 21.73 -15.92 -4.86
CA LYS A 42 23.14 -15.49 -4.81
C LYS A 42 23.86 -15.97 -3.54
N GLY A 43 23.17 -16.71 -2.67
CA GLY A 43 23.76 -17.35 -1.50
C GLY A 43 24.16 -16.34 -0.43
N ARG A 44 25.30 -16.58 0.23
CA ARG A 44 25.77 -15.74 1.33
C ARG A 44 26.67 -14.62 0.83
N SER A 45 26.49 -13.44 1.40
CA SER A 45 27.41 -12.34 1.29
C SER A 45 28.82 -12.77 1.69
N LYS A 46 29.81 -12.33 0.91
CA LYS A 46 31.23 -12.48 1.24
C LYS A 46 31.69 -11.54 2.35
N THR A 47 30.97 -10.42 2.55
CA THR A 47 31.33 -9.36 3.50
C THR A 47 30.70 -9.60 4.86
N SER A 48 29.38 -9.79 4.89
CA SER A 48 28.59 -9.94 6.11
C SER A 48 28.37 -11.39 6.51
N GLY A 49 28.62 -12.36 5.60
CA GLY A 49 28.34 -13.78 5.82
C GLY A 49 26.84 -14.13 5.88
N LYS A 50 25.96 -13.13 5.79
CA LYS A 50 24.50 -13.30 5.83
C LYS A 50 23.98 -13.78 4.49
N LEU A 51 22.84 -14.48 4.52
CA LEU A 51 22.14 -14.86 3.30
C LEU A 51 21.65 -13.58 2.59
N LEU A 52 21.94 -13.45 1.30
CA LEU A 52 21.46 -12.36 0.45
C LEU A 52 20.00 -12.62 0.10
N SER A 53 19.11 -12.46 1.09
CA SER A 53 17.68 -12.68 0.93
C SER A 53 16.85 -11.72 1.77
N TYR A 54 15.70 -11.31 1.26
CA TYR A 54 14.71 -10.54 2.02
C TYR A 54 13.89 -11.39 3.00
N ARG A 55 13.95 -12.72 2.93
CA ARG A 55 13.22 -13.60 3.85
C ARG A 55 13.70 -13.36 5.29
N GLY A 56 12.77 -13.05 6.18
CA GLY A 56 13.04 -12.70 7.58
C GLY A 56 13.42 -11.24 7.81
N CYS A 57 13.52 -10.41 6.75
CA CYS A 57 13.78 -8.98 6.89
C CYS A 57 12.52 -8.23 7.33
N SER A 58 12.69 -7.18 8.13
CA SER A 58 11.60 -6.37 8.64
C SER A 58 11.46 -5.02 7.92
N PHE A 59 10.28 -4.42 8.05
CA PHE A 59 10.09 -3.01 7.75
C PHE A 59 10.49 -2.18 8.97
N HIS A 60 11.63 -1.50 8.88
CA HIS A 60 12.23 -0.79 10.01
C HIS A 60 11.82 0.68 10.10
N ARG A 61 11.17 1.24 9.07
CA ARG A 61 10.69 2.63 9.06
C ARG A 61 9.43 2.80 8.21
N VAL A 62 8.37 3.31 8.80
CA VAL A 62 7.07 3.50 8.12
C VAL A 62 6.49 4.87 8.44
N ILE A 63 6.25 5.67 7.42
CA ILE A 63 5.68 7.01 7.55
C ILE A 63 4.38 7.08 6.77
N GLU A 64 3.28 7.28 7.49
CA GLU A 64 1.94 7.37 6.90
C GLU A 64 1.82 8.58 5.97
N ASN A 65 1.15 8.39 4.83
CA ASN A 65 1.08 9.34 3.72
C ASN A 65 2.47 9.69 3.14
N PHE A 66 3.39 8.73 3.18
CA PHE A 66 4.69 8.87 2.54
C PHE A 66 5.18 7.54 1.96
N MET A 67 5.68 6.63 2.81
CA MET A 67 6.29 5.38 2.36
C MET A 67 6.46 4.35 3.49
N CYS A 68 6.66 3.09 3.07
CA CYS A 68 7.08 1.97 3.93
C CYS A 68 8.47 1.48 3.49
N GLN A 69 9.48 1.60 4.35
CA GLN A 69 10.86 1.23 4.07
C GLN A 69 11.27 -0.05 4.80
N GLY A 70 11.99 -0.91 4.07
CA GLY A 70 12.51 -2.17 4.56
C GLY A 70 13.79 -2.58 3.84
N GLY A 71 14.13 -3.86 3.96
CA GLY A 71 15.21 -4.49 3.20
C GLY A 71 16.53 -4.63 3.96
N ASP A 72 16.71 -3.99 5.13
CA ASP A 72 17.91 -4.12 5.97
C ASP A 72 18.05 -5.49 6.64
N PHE A 73 18.45 -6.53 5.89
CA PHE A 73 18.74 -7.86 6.45
C PHE A 73 20.10 -7.94 7.18
N THR A 74 20.92 -6.90 7.04
CA THR A 74 22.25 -6.80 7.67
C THR A 74 22.17 -6.34 9.12
N ASP A 75 21.53 -5.21 9.41
CA ASP A 75 21.44 -4.69 10.77
C ASP A 75 20.01 -4.64 11.29
N GLY A 76 19.00 -4.66 10.41
CA GLY A 76 17.58 -4.56 10.78
C GLY A 76 17.18 -3.18 11.32
N THR A 77 18.02 -2.17 11.14
CA THR A 77 17.86 -0.82 11.73
C THR A 77 17.90 0.31 10.70
N GLY A 78 18.26 0.00 9.46
CA GLY A 78 18.45 0.95 8.37
C GLY A 78 19.89 1.44 8.21
N THR A 79 20.85 0.95 9.01
CA THR A 79 22.28 1.30 8.87
C THR A 79 23.04 0.39 7.92
N GLY A 80 22.49 -0.80 7.66
CA GLY A 80 23.10 -1.78 6.80
C GLY A 80 22.93 -1.48 5.31
N GLY A 81 23.62 -2.24 4.47
CA GLY A 81 23.62 -1.98 3.04
C GLY A 81 24.59 -2.89 2.32
N GLU A 82 24.06 -3.91 1.65
CA GLU A 82 24.78 -4.75 0.73
C GLU A 82 23.87 -5.10 -0.45
N SER A 83 24.45 -5.30 -1.62
CA SER A 83 23.76 -5.71 -2.83
C SER A 83 24.33 -7.03 -3.32
N ILE A 84 23.69 -7.62 -4.32
CA ILE A 84 24.26 -8.80 -4.99
C ILE A 84 25.59 -8.50 -5.72
N TYR A 85 25.93 -7.22 -5.89
CA TYR A 85 27.14 -6.74 -6.57
C TYR A 85 28.25 -6.32 -5.60
N GLY A 86 28.02 -6.39 -4.27
CA GLY A 86 28.93 -5.88 -3.24
C GLY A 86 28.24 -4.82 -2.37
N ALA A 87 29.00 -4.01 -1.62
CA ALA A 87 28.44 -3.10 -0.63
C ALA A 87 27.41 -2.10 -1.20
N LYS A 88 27.73 -1.46 -2.33
CA LYS A 88 26.90 -0.44 -2.98
C LYS A 88 26.97 -0.55 -4.51
N PHE A 89 25.96 -0.04 -5.19
CA PHE A 89 25.96 0.16 -6.64
C PHE A 89 25.36 1.52 -7.03
N GLU A 90 25.62 1.92 -8.27
CA GLU A 90 25.28 3.20 -8.88
C GLU A 90 23.76 3.42 -9.05
N ASP A 91 23.36 4.69 -9.17
CA ASP A 91 22.02 5.06 -9.62
C ASP A 91 21.92 4.78 -11.12
N GLU A 92 21.09 3.83 -11.51
CA GLU A 92 21.04 3.34 -12.89
C GLU A 92 20.46 4.37 -13.87
N ASN A 93 19.32 4.98 -13.53
CA ASN A 93 18.78 6.20 -14.13
C ASN A 93 17.60 6.73 -13.29
N PHE A 94 17.09 7.91 -13.67
CA PHE A 94 15.92 8.56 -13.05
C PHE A 94 14.81 8.86 -14.06
N ASN A 95 14.64 8.01 -15.08
CA ASN A 95 13.64 8.22 -16.13
C ASN A 95 12.21 8.12 -15.60
N LEU A 96 12.00 7.32 -14.55
CA LEU A 96 10.72 7.15 -13.87
C LEU A 96 10.63 8.07 -12.66
N THR A 97 9.45 8.63 -12.44
CA THR A 97 9.17 9.57 -11.34
C THR A 97 8.22 8.98 -10.30
N HIS A 98 8.22 9.55 -9.10
CA HIS A 98 7.34 9.14 -8.00
C HIS A 98 5.99 9.86 -8.08
N ASP A 99 5.23 9.60 -9.14
CA ASP A 99 4.00 10.32 -9.51
C ASP A 99 2.71 9.68 -8.96
N LYS A 100 2.79 8.45 -8.45
CA LYS A 100 1.65 7.69 -7.93
C LYS A 100 2.04 6.85 -6.70
N PRO A 101 1.07 6.41 -5.88
CA PRO A 101 1.35 5.47 -4.80
C PRO A 101 1.77 4.10 -5.34
N PHE A 102 2.31 3.27 -4.45
CA PHE A 102 2.70 1.88 -4.68
C PHE A 102 3.86 1.66 -5.66
N LEU A 103 4.60 2.70 -5.98
CA LEU A 103 5.89 2.57 -6.64
C LEU A 103 6.93 2.01 -5.67
N LEU A 104 7.76 1.10 -6.18
CA LEU A 104 8.90 0.50 -5.50
C LEU A 104 10.18 1.23 -5.93
N SER A 105 10.96 1.71 -4.96
CA SER A 105 12.11 2.59 -5.20
C SER A 105 13.24 2.34 -4.21
N MET A 106 14.49 2.60 -4.64
CA MET A 106 15.69 2.33 -3.85
C MET A 106 15.89 3.36 -2.75
N ALA A 107 16.14 2.90 -1.52
CA ALA A 107 16.66 3.76 -0.46
C ALA A 107 18.18 3.90 -0.63
N ASN A 108 18.70 5.10 -0.40
CA ASN A 108 20.13 5.40 -0.49
C ASN A 108 20.53 6.47 0.54
N ALA A 109 21.84 6.66 0.71
CA ALA A 109 22.45 7.68 1.58
C ALA A 109 23.13 8.78 0.75
N GLY A 110 22.56 9.11 -0.42
CA GLY A 110 23.15 9.99 -1.42
C GLY A 110 23.47 9.28 -2.74
N PRO A 111 23.99 10.02 -3.74
CA PRO A 111 24.20 9.49 -5.09
C PRO A 111 25.05 8.22 -5.11
N ASN A 112 24.65 7.24 -5.91
CA ASN A 112 25.36 5.98 -6.15
C ASN A 112 25.62 5.16 -4.88
N THR A 113 24.65 5.15 -3.96
CA THR A 113 24.75 4.37 -2.72
C THR A 113 23.62 3.36 -2.55
N ASN A 114 23.12 2.82 -3.66
CA ASN A 114 22.09 1.78 -3.66
C ASN A 114 22.64 0.47 -3.09
N GLY A 115 21.82 -0.25 -2.35
CA GLY A 115 22.17 -1.53 -1.71
C GLY A 115 21.00 -2.50 -1.72
N LEU A 116 20.57 -2.91 -0.53
CA LEU A 116 19.43 -3.82 -0.29
C LEU A 116 18.16 -3.08 0.13
N GLN A 117 18.28 -1.86 0.65
CA GLN A 117 17.13 -1.15 1.21
C GLN A 117 16.25 -0.56 0.12
N PHE A 118 14.95 -0.65 0.32
CA PHE A 118 13.93 -0.16 -0.60
C PHE A 118 12.81 0.49 0.18
N PHE A 119 11.97 1.26 -0.51
CA PHE A 119 10.69 1.71 0.01
C PHE A 119 9.57 1.54 -1.00
N ILE A 120 8.36 1.37 -0.47
CA ILE A 120 7.11 1.37 -1.22
C ILE A 120 6.42 2.69 -0.91
N THR A 121 6.16 3.49 -1.94
CA THR A 121 5.42 4.75 -1.79
C THR A 121 3.95 4.47 -1.46
N THR A 122 3.30 5.36 -0.72
CA THR A 122 1.86 5.25 -0.40
C THR A 122 1.06 6.46 -0.87
N VAL A 123 1.74 7.46 -1.41
CA VAL A 123 1.24 8.66 -2.10
C VAL A 123 2.24 9.08 -3.18
N PRO A 124 1.91 10.00 -4.10
CA PRO A 124 2.91 10.64 -4.96
C PRO A 124 3.99 11.38 -4.13
N THR A 125 5.26 11.18 -4.46
CA THR A 125 6.42 11.74 -3.72
C THR A 125 7.41 12.45 -4.64
N PRO A 126 7.01 13.49 -5.40
CA PRO A 126 7.84 14.11 -6.44
C PRO A 126 9.15 14.73 -5.93
N HIS A 127 9.26 15.02 -4.63
CA HIS A 127 10.48 15.54 -4.00
C HIS A 127 11.63 14.51 -3.95
N LEU A 128 11.33 13.23 -4.23
CA LEU A 128 12.30 12.12 -4.37
C LEU A 128 12.78 11.94 -5.81
N ASN A 129 12.20 12.63 -6.79
CA ASN A 129 12.60 12.54 -8.19
C ASN A 129 14.05 12.97 -8.39
N GLY A 130 14.79 12.23 -9.24
CA GLY A 130 16.22 12.48 -9.48
C GLY A 130 17.14 12.10 -8.32
N LYS A 131 16.61 11.50 -7.24
CA LYS A 131 17.38 11.11 -6.05
C LYS A 131 17.28 9.62 -5.73
N HIS A 132 16.15 8.99 -6.04
CA HIS A 132 15.90 7.56 -5.78
C HIS A 132 15.46 6.88 -7.07
N VAL A 133 16.06 5.72 -7.35
CA VAL A 133 15.77 4.94 -8.56
C VAL A 133 14.44 4.20 -8.36
N VAL A 134 13.42 4.56 -9.13
CA VAL A 134 12.15 3.81 -9.21
C VAL A 134 12.37 2.59 -10.09
N PHE A 135 12.05 1.40 -9.59
CA PHE A 135 12.36 0.14 -10.27
C PHE A 135 11.23 -0.89 -10.31
N GLY A 136 10.07 -0.56 -9.76
CA GLY A 136 8.89 -1.41 -9.88
C GLY A 136 7.63 -0.77 -9.31
N GLU A 137 6.58 -1.56 -9.21
CA GLU A 137 5.31 -1.19 -8.60
C GLU A 137 4.60 -2.40 -8.00
N VAL A 138 3.74 -2.16 -7.01
CA VAL A 138 2.83 -3.19 -6.47
C VAL A 138 1.70 -3.40 -7.47
N ILE A 139 1.52 -4.65 -7.88
CA ILE A 139 0.43 -5.08 -8.78
C ILE A 139 -0.64 -5.91 -8.07
N GLN A 140 -0.37 -6.41 -6.86
CA GLN A 140 -1.34 -7.09 -5.99
C GLN A 140 -0.97 -6.89 -4.53
N GLY A 141 -1.96 -6.80 -3.64
CA GLY A 141 -1.73 -6.65 -2.20
C GLY A 141 -1.57 -5.20 -1.74
N LYS A 142 -2.06 -4.22 -2.50
CA LYS A 142 -2.09 -2.79 -2.10
C LYS A 142 -2.70 -2.62 -0.71
N SER A 143 -3.76 -3.37 -0.38
CA SER A 143 -4.38 -3.37 0.96
C SER A 143 -3.46 -3.83 2.10
N VAL A 144 -2.49 -4.70 1.83
CA VAL A 144 -1.51 -5.15 2.84
C VAL A 144 -0.48 -4.05 3.08
N VAL A 145 -0.03 -3.37 2.03
CA VAL A 145 0.83 -2.18 2.13
C VAL A 145 0.13 -1.07 2.93
N ARG A 146 -1.17 -0.85 2.71
CA ARG A 146 -1.97 0.11 3.50
C ARG A 146 -2.10 -0.28 4.98
N GLN A 147 -2.20 -1.57 5.30
CA GLN A 147 -2.20 -2.02 6.69
C GLN A 147 -0.85 -1.77 7.37
N LEU A 148 0.25 -2.09 6.68
CA LEU A 148 1.60 -1.77 7.13
C LEU A 148 1.77 -0.26 7.35
N GLU A 149 1.35 0.57 6.38
CA GLU A 149 1.40 2.02 6.46
C GLU A 149 0.68 2.57 7.70
N ARG A 150 -0.48 2.00 8.04
CA ARG A 150 -1.36 2.46 9.13
C ARG A 150 -1.02 1.87 10.49
N CYS A 151 -0.05 0.96 10.60
CA CYS A 151 0.33 0.39 11.88
C CYS A 151 0.77 1.49 12.87
N GLU A 152 0.73 1.19 14.17
CA GLU A 152 1.22 2.11 15.19
C GLU A 152 2.74 2.21 15.12
N LYS A 153 3.28 3.43 15.18
CA LYS A 153 4.72 3.69 15.12
C LYS A 153 5.26 4.09 16.49
N GLY A 154 6.49 3.68 16.77
CA GLY A 154 7.29 4.08 17.93
C GLY A 154 8.29 5.18 17.56
N ALA A 155 9.42 5.19 18.29
CA ALA A 155 10.51 6.13 18.01
C ALA A 155 11.08 5.93 16.59
N ASN A 156 11.47 7.04 15.95
CA ASN A 156 12.05 7.07 14.60
C ASN A 156 11.19 6.41 13.51
N ASP A 157 9.87 6.52 13.62
CA ASP A 157 8.90 5.96 12.67
C ASP A 157 8.96 4.43 12.54
N LYS A 158 9.58 3.73 13.52
CA LYS A 158 9.66 2.27 13.52
C LYS A 158 8.29 1.68 13.90
N PRO A 159 7.73 0.72 13.14
CA PRO A 159 6.54 0.00 13.55
C PRO A 159 6.68 -0.60 14.96
N LYS A 160 5.66 -0.43 15.81
CA LYS A 160 5.61 -1.08 17.13
C LYS A 160 5.41 -2.59 16.99
N GLU A 161 4.55 -2.98 16.06
CA GLU A 161 4.42 -4.38 15.66
C GLU A 161 5.58 -4.77 14.74
N ILE A 162 6.04 -6.01 14.86
CA ILE A 162 7.14 -6.50 14.03
C ILE A 162 6.58 -7.00 12.70
N TRP A 163 6.67 -6.16 11.68
CA TRP A 163 6.33 -6.51 10.30
C TRP A 163 7.52 -7.15 9.59
N ILE A 164 7.37 -8.42 9.20
CA ILE A 164 8.42 -9.26 8.61
C ILE A 164 7.97 -9.80 7.25
N ILE A 165 8.89 -9.82 6.29
CA ILE A 165 8.79 -10.59 5.05
C ILE A 165 9.00 -12.06 5.42
N SER A 166 7.91 -12.78 5.70
CA SER A 166 7.96 -14.17 6.15
C SER A 166 8.42 -15.13 5.06
N GLU A 167 7.97 -14.90 3.83
CA GLU A 167 8.43 -15.58 2.61
C GLU A 167 8.57 -14.57 1.48
N CYS A 168 9.46 -14.86 0.53
CA CYS A 168 9.63 -14.07 -0.69
C CYS A 168 10.17 -14.94 -1.82
N GLY A 169 9.96 -14.50 -3.05
CA GLY A 169 10.44 -15.23 -4.23
C GLY A 169 10.04 -14.58 -5.54
N GLU A 170 10.32 -15.29 -6.63
CA GLU A 170 9.94 -14.93 -8.00
C GLU A 170 8.75 -15.79 -8.44
N LEU A 171 7.79 -15.17 -9.11
CA LEU A 171 6.62 -15.82 -9.70
C LEU A 171 6.86 -16.10 -11.19
N PRO A 172 6.17 -17.09 -11.78
CA PRO A 172 6.22 -17.36 -13.21
C PRO A 172 5.89 -16.13 -14.06
N LEU A 173 6.46 -16.05 -15.27
CA LEU A 173 6.23 -14.91 -16.19
C LEU A 173 4.77 -14.80 -16.66
N ASP A 174 4.07 -15.93 -16.71
CA ASP A 174 2.64 -16.02 -17.03
C ASP A 174 1.73 -15.80 -15.81
N TYR A 175 2.32 -15.45 -14.65
CA TYR A 175 1.55 -15.08 -13.48
C TYR A 175 0.65 -13.91 -13.82
N LYS A 176 -0.66 -14.17 -13.73
CA LYS A 176 -1.67 -13.13 -13.77
C LYS A 176 -1.90 -12.72 -12.32
N PRO A 177 -1.60 -11.46 -11.94
CA PRO A 177 -2.07 -10.97 -10.66
C PRO A 177 -3.56 -11.25 -10.61
N GLU A 178 -4.01 -11.85 -9.50
CA GLU A 178 -5.43 -12.03 -9.27
C GLU A 178 -6.00 -10.62 -9.26
N THR A 179 -6.61 -10.23 -10.38
CA THR A 179 -7.22 -8.93 -10.57
C THR A 179 -8.30 -8.84 -9.51
N ALA A 180 -8.00 -8.22 -8.37
CA ALA A 180 -8.96 -7.95 -7.33
C ALA A 180 -9.89 -9.14 -7.01
N ARG A 181 -9.32 -10.19 -6.37
CA ARG A 181 -10.00 -11.44 -6.01
C ARG A 181 -10.58 -12.20 -7.21
N VAL A 182 -10.53 -13.53 -7.14
CA VAL A 182 -11.47 -14.35 -7.92
C VAL A 182 -12.86 -13.85 -7.55
N ASP A 183 -13.74 -13.61 -8.55
CA ASP A 183 -15.16 -13.42 -8.30
C ASP A 183 -15.61 -14.56 -7.40
N ASP A 184 -15.73 -14.27 -6.10
CA ASP A 184 -16.19 -15.17 -5.04
C ASP A 184 -17.72 -15.34 -5.12
N GLY A 185 -18.28 -15.01 -6.29
CA GLY A 185 -19.67 -14.82 -6.59
C GLY A 185 -20.20 -13.46 -6.14
N THR A 186 -19.48 -12.71 -5.30
CA THR A 186 -19.95 -11.43 -4.75
C THR A 186 -19.87 -10.27 -5.75
N GLY A 187 -19.18 -10.43 -6.88
CA GLY A 187 -19.01 -9.37 -7.87
C GLY A 187 -18.08 -8.22 -7.44
N ASP A 188 -17.43 -8.30 -6.25
CA ASP A 188 -16.63 -7.20 -5.71
C ASP A 188 -15.14 -7.23 -6.13
N ILE A 189 -14.91 -6.90 -7.40
CA ILE A 189 -13.58 -6.90 -8.06
C ILE A 189 -12.77 -5.60 -7.86
N TYR A 190 -12.98 -4.87 -6.76
CA TYR A 190 -12.34 -3.56 -6.52
C TYR A 190 -11.25 -3.62 -5.43
N GLU A 191 -10.43 -2.58 -5.29
CA GLU A 191 -9.40 -2.45 -4.24
C GLU A 191 -10.01 -2.10 -2.87
N ALA A 192 -9.39 -2.55 -1.76
CA ALA A 192 -9.96 -2.35 -0.41
C ALA A 192 -10.16 -0.86 -0.07
N VAL A 193 -9.35 0.01 -0.68
CA VAL A 193 -9.45 1.45 -0.59
C VAL A 193 -9.83 1.98 -1.97
N LEU A 194 -10.95 2.71 -2.08
CA LEU A 194 -11.43 3.24 -3.36
C LEU A 194 -10.39 4.11 -4.08
N ALA A 195 -9.59 4.85 -3.31
CA ALA A 195 -8.56 5.73 -3.84
C ALA A 195 -7.44 4.99 -4.59
N ASP A 196 -7.26 3.70 -4.28
CA ASP A 196 -6.21 2.86 -4.84
C ASP A 196 -6.70 2.03 -6.04
N ASP A 197 -7.99 2.16 -6.37
CA ASP A 197 -8.61 1.49 -7.50
C ASP A 197 -8.45 2.32 -8.77
N ASP A 198 -7.70 1.79 -9.73
CA ASP A 198 -7.38 2.47 -10.98
C ASP A 198 -8.64 2.68 -11.88
N LYS A 199 -9.78 2.05 -11.56
CA LYS A 199 -11.07 2.25 -12.24
C LYS A 199 -11.90 3.39 -11.61
N ILE A 200 -11.49 3.93 -10.47
CA ILE A 200 -12.22 4.97 -9.72
C ILE A 200 -11.53 6.31 -9.94
N ASP A 201 -12.18 7.17 -10.71
CA ASP A 201 -11.77 8.57 -10.82
C ASP A 201 -12.39 9.38 -9.67
N GLN A 202 -11.56 9.78 -8.70
CA GLN A 202 -11.98 10.55 -7.54
C GLN A 202 -12.47 11.97 -7.88
N ALA A 203 -12.12 12.51 -9.05
CA ALA A 203 -12.57 13.83 -9.48
C ALA A 203 -13.99 13.81 -10.08
N HIS A 204 -14.52 12.63 -10.40
CA HIS A 204 -15.81 12.48 -11.06
C HIS A 204 -16.86 11.79 -10.16
N PRO A 205 -18.03 12.43 -9.90
CA PRO A 205 -19.08 11.88 -9.03
C PRO A 205 -19.63 10.53 -9.48
N GLU A 206 -19.60 10.22 -10.77
CA GLU A 206 -20.09 8.95 -11.32
C GLU A 206 -19.31 7.72 -10.81
N SER A 207 -18.03 7.91 -10.44
CA SER A 207 -17.21 6.87 -9.82
C SER A 207 -17.73 6.49 -8.43
N GLY A 208 -18.28 7.44 -7.68
CA GLY A 208 -18.90 7.21 -6.37
C GLY A 208 -20.17 6.33 -6.48
N LYS A 209 -21.00 6.55 -7.50
CA LYS A 209 -22.20 5.73 -7.75
C LYS A 209 -21.84 4.29 -8.06
N LYS A 210 -20.82 4.08 -8.91
CA LYS A 210 -20.30 2.75 -9.22
C LYS A 210 -19.82 2.04 -7.96
N ALA A 211 -18.98 2.69 -7.16
CA ALA A 211 -18.48 2.13 -5.91
C ALA A 211 -19.60 1.72 -4.94
N VAL A 212 -20.67 2.52 -4.84
CA VAL A 212 -21.86 2.18 -4.04
C VAL A 212 -22.61 0.99 -4.64
N SER A 213 -22.84 0.96 -5.96
CA SER A 213 -23.55 -0.14 -6.64
C SER A 213 -22.85 -1.47 -6.40
N PHE A 214 -21.54 -1.55 -6.64
CA PHE A 214 -20.79 -2.79 -6.47
C PHE A 214 -20.75 -3.25 -5.01
N ALA A 215 -20.63 -2.31 -4.07
CA ALA A 215 -20.73 -2.66 -2.66
C ALA A 215 -22.11 -3.22 -2.28
N VAL A 216 -23.19 -2.71 -2.87
CA VAL A 216 -24.55 -3.24 -2.67
C VAL A 216 -24.67 -4.65 -3.27
N ASP A 217 -24.16 -4.86 -4.47
CA ASP A 217 -24.15 -6.17 -5.13
C ASP A 217 -23.37 -7.20 -4.28
N ALA A 218 -22.22 -6.81 -3.73
CA ALA A 218 -21.41 -7.63 -2.84
C ALA A 218 -22.16 -8.03 -1.57
N LEU A 219 -22.86 -7.08 -0.94
CA LEU A 219 -23.66 -7.32 0.26
C LEU A 219 -24.90 -8.18 0.00
N ALA A 220 -25.33 -8.31 -1.25
CA ALA A 220 -26.45 -9.17 -1.63
C ALA A 220 -26.05 -10.64 -1.79
N PHE A 221 -24.75 -10.96 -1.74
CA PHE A 221 -24.28 -12.32 -1.96
C PHE A 221 -24.55 -13.24 -0.76
N PRO A 222 -25.09 -14.46 -0.98
CA PRO A 222 -25.29 -15.43 0.09
C PRO A 222 -23.95 -15.85 0.71
N GLU A 223 -23.89 -15.92 2.05
CA GLU A 223 -22.72 -16.41 2.80
C GLU A 223 -21.44 -15.55 2.73
N ILE A 224 -21.57 -14.24 2.52
CA ILE A 224 -20.44 -13.29 2.60
C ILE A 224 -19.79 -13.27 4.01
N ASP A 225 -18.46 -13.40 4.07
CA ASP A 225 -17.72 -13.40 5.33
C ASP A 225 -17.60 -12.00 5.95
N ALA A 226 -17.47 -11.93 7.28
CA ALA A 226 -17.46 -10.67 8.03
C ALA A 226 -16.36 -9.67 7.58
N LYS A 227 -15.20 -10.15 7.13
CA LYS A 227 -14.10 -9.29 6.66
C LYS A 227 -14.44 -8.69 5.30
N THR A 228 -15.11 -9.46 4.44
CA THR A 228 -15.58 -8.97 3.13
C THR A 228 -16.77 -8.02 3.28
N THR A 229 -17.72 -8.33 4.17
CA THR A 229 -18.83 -7.44 4.53
C THR A 229 -18.34 -6.09 5.06
N ALA A 230 -17.33 -6.09 5.95
CA ALA A 230 -16.74 -4.85 6.46
C ALA A 230 -16.13 -4.00 5.34
N LYS A 231 -15.44 -4.63 4.38
CA LYS A 231 -14.86 -3.93 3.22
C LYS A 231 -15.94 -3.36 2.30
N ALA A 232 -16.99 -4.11 1.99
CA ALA A 232 -18.09 -3.63 1.16
C ALA A 232 -18.77 -2.40 1.79
N HIS A 233 -19.02 -2.42 3.10
CA HIS A 233 -19.51 -1.25 3.82
C HIS A 233 -18.53 -0.07 3.81
N TYR A 234 -17.23 -0.31 4.01
CA TYR A 234 -16.22 0.74 3.91
C TYR A 234 -16.17 1.36 2.50
N ARG A 235 -16.31 0.55 1.44
CA ARG A 235 -16.36 1.00 0.04
C ARG A 235 -17.60 1.84 -0.22
N SER A 236 -18.78 1.36 0.14
CA SER A 236 -20.01 2.14 -0.03
C SER A 236 -19.94 3.47 0.74
N GLY A 237 -19.40 3.48 1.97
CA GLY A 237 -19.21 4.71 2.75
C GLY A 237 -18.28 5.72 2.07
N SER A 238 -17.17 5.23 1.52
CA SER A 238 -16.24 6.06 0.73
C SER A 238 -16.88 6.56 -0.57
N GLY A 239 -17.71 5.74 -1.23
CA GLY A 239 -18.45 6.12 -2.42
C GLY A 239 -19.49 7.22 -2.13
N TYR A 240 -20.24 7.10 -1.03
CA TYR A 240 -21.16 8.14 -0.57
C TYR A 240 -20.45 9.45 -0.22
N LEU A 241 -19.22 9.40 0.34
CA LEU A 241 -18.41 10.60 0.54
C LEU A 241 -18.09 11.31 -0.78
N LEU A 242 -17.72 10.57 -1.85
CA LEU A 242 -17.51 11.15 -3.18
C LEU A 242 -18.80 11.78 -3.75
N LEU A 243 -19.95 11.19 -3.42
CA LEU A 243 -21.27 11.70 -3.79
C LEU A 243 -21.75 12.86 -2.90
N LYS A 244 -20.99 13.23 -1.86
CA LYS A 244 -21.38 14.24 -0.85
C LYS A 244 -22.69 13.88 -0.14
N ASP A 245 -22.89 12.60 0.10
CA ASP A 245 -23.98 12.04 0.88
C ASP A 245 -23.45 11.58 2.24
N GLU A 246 -23.24 12.53 3.14
CA GLU A 246 -22.61 12.26 4.43
C GLU A 246 -23.46 11.35 5.33
N ASP A 247 -24.78 11.37 5.18
CA ASP A 247 -25.71 10.57 5.99
C ASP A 247 -25.59 9.08 5.65
N ASN A 248 -25.57 8.74 4.36
CA ASN A 248 -25.38 7.36 3.94
C ASN A 248 -23.92 6.90 4.12
N ALA A 249 -22.95 7.82 3.96
CA ALA A 249 -21.56 7.54 4.31
C ALA A 249 -21.41 7.16 5.80
N GLN A 250 -22.05 7.91 6.70
CA GLN A 250 -22.00 7.66 8.14
C GLN A 250 -22.56 6.28 8.50
N LYS A 251 -23.70 5.90 7.92
CA LYS A 251 -24.34 4.59 8.14
C LYS A 251 -23.44 3.45 7.67
N ALA A 252 -22.89 3.58 6.46
CA ALA A 252 -22.03 2.57 5.88
C ALA A 252 -20.74 2.39 6.71
N PHE A 253 -20.06 3.47 7.11
CA PHE A 253 -18.88 3.34 7.95
C PHE A 253 -19.19 2.81 9.36
N ASN A 254 -20.35 3.11 9.94
CA ASN A 254 -20.74 2.53 11.23
C ASN A 254 -20.89 1.01 11.14
N GLU A 255 -21.48 0.50 10.05
CA GLU A 255 -21.62 -0.94 9.84
C GLU A 255 -20.26 -1.61 9.57
N ALA A 256 -19.39 -0.96 8.80
CA ALA A 256 -18.01 -1.39 8.64
C ALA A 256 -17.28 -1.46 9.99
N HIS A 257 -17.45 -0.44 10.85
CA HIS A 257 -16.80 -0.35 12.15
C HIS A 257 -17.32 -1.40 13.14
N ARG A 258 -18.61 -1.75 13.06
CA ARG A 258 -19.20 -2.82 13.86
C ARG A 258 -18.52 -4.17 13.59
N LEU A 259 -18.12 -4.40 12.34
CA LEU A 259 -17.48 -5.64 11.89
C LEU A 259 -15.95 -5.61 12.03
N SER A 260 -15.33 -4.43 11.97
CA SER A 260 -13.89 -4.24 12.12
C SER A 260 -13.57 -2.96 12.92
N PRO A 261 -13.71 -2.99 14.26
CA PRO A 261 -13.64 -1.79 15.09
C PRO A 261 -12.25 -1.18 15.16
N GLU A 262 -11.20 -1.99 15.07
CA GLU A 262 -9.80 -1.55 15.15
C GLU A 262 -9.23 -1.10 13.80
N ASP A 263 -10.01 -1.15 12.72
CA ASP A 263 -9.53 -0.77 11.39
C ASP A 263 -9.34 0.75 11.28
N ALA A 264 -8.08 1.17 11.16
CA ALA A 264 -7.69 2.57 11.06
C ALA A 264 -8.33 3.31 9.86
N ALA A 265 -8.62 2.62 8.75
CA ALA A 265 -9.28 3.20 7.58
C ALA A 265 -10.73 3.58 7.92
N ILE A 266 -11.45 2.68 8.56
CA ILE A 266 -12.84 2.87 8.96
C ILE A 266 -12.93 3.98 10.01
N ILE A 267 -12.05 3.96 11.02
CA ILE A 267 -11.96 5.01 12.04
C ILE A 267 -11.70 6.38 11.39
N LYS A 268 -10.78 6.44 10.42
CA LYS A 268 -10.51 7.67 9.67
C LYS A 268 -11.73 8.12 8.85
N GLY A 269 -12.40 7.19 8.15
CA GLY A 269 -13.62 7.48 7.38
C GLY A 269 -14.72 8.11 8.24
N LEU A 270 -14.96 7.57 9.44
CA LEU A 270 -15.91 8.13 10.42
C LEU A 270 -15.54 9.56 10.85
N LYS A 271 -14.25 9.83 11.07
CA LYS A 271 -13.75 11.17 11.41
C LYS A 271 -13.96 12.14 10.24
N ASP A 272 -13.67 11.70 9.01
CA ASP A 272 -13.81 12.50 7.80
C ASP A 272 -15.28 12.88 7.54
N VAL A 273 -16.22 11.92 7.66
CA VAL A 273 -17.67 12.19 7.57
C VAL A 273 -18.12 13.22 8.59
N LYS A 274 -17.73 13.05 9.86
CA LYS A 274 -18.10 13.97 10.94
C LYS A 274 -17.60 15.38 10.68
N LEU A 275 -16.36 15.52 10.21
CA LEU A 275 -15.77 16.81 9.86
C LEU A 275 -16.54 17.49 8.72
N LEU A 276 -16.84 16.74 7.66
CA LEU A 276 -17.58 17.26 6.50
C LEU A 276 -19.01 17.69 6.86
N ALA A 277 -19.72 16.89 7.65
CA ALA A 277 -21.05 17.22 8.15
C ALA A 277 -21.04 18.53 8.98
N GLN A 278 -20.05 18.70 9.86
CA GLN A 278 -19.87 19.94 10.63
C GLN A 278 -19.61 21.16 9.74
N GLN A 279 -18.74 21.00 8.73
CA GLN A 279 -18.45 22.08 7.77
C GLN A 279 -19.68 22.47 6.95
N ARG A 280 -20.49 21.49 6.52
CA ARG A 280 -21.74 21.71 5.79
C ARG A 280 -22.76 22.47 6.65
N ALA A 281 -22.96 22.04 7.90
CA ALA A 281 -23.82 22.73 8.85
C ALA A 281 -23.35 24.18 9.12
N ALA A 282 -22.04 24.40 9.27
CA ALA A 282 -21.47 25.74 9.44
C ALA A 282 -21.68 26.63 8.21
N LYS A 283 -21.51 26.09 6.99
CA LYS A 283 -21.78 26.80 5.74
C LYS A 283 -23.25 27.15 5.60
N GLN A 284 -24.16 26.23 5.90
CA GLN A 284 -25.61 26.47 5.88
C GLN A 284 -26.02 27.54 6.88
N LYS A 285 -25.50 27.48 8.11
CA LYS A 285 -25.74 28.50 9.13
C LYS A 285 -25.26 29.89 8.68
N LYS A 286 -24.08 29.97 8.07
CA LYS A 286 -23.52 31.23 7.53
C LYS A 286 -24.29 31.75 6.31
N ALA A 287 -24.83 30.86 5.47
CA ALA A 287 -25.68 31.23 4.34
C ALA A 287 -27.05 31.73 4.83
N MET A 288 -27.67 31.04 5.79
CA MET A 288 -28.92 31.48 6.42
C MET A 288 -28.75 32.85 7.11
N SER A 289 -27.68 33.07 7.87
CA SER A 289 -27.46 34.37 8.52
C SER A 289 -27.30 35.53 7.54
N LYS A 290 -26.87 35.27 6.29
CA LYS A 290 -26.81 36.27 5.21
C LYS A 290 -28.15 36.50 4.51
N PHE A 291 -29.12 35.60 4.71
CA PHE A 291 -30.44 35.68 4.09
C PHE A 291 -31.44 36.45 4.96
N PHE A 292 -31.16 36.54 6.27
CA PHE A 292 -31.98 37.25 7.27
C PHE A 292 -31.39 38.61 7.71
N ASN A 293 -30.28 39.03 7.11
CA ASN A 293 -29.67 40.37 7.24
C ASN A 293 -29.76 41.10 5.90
#